data_AF-A0A940B4J9-F1
#
_entry.id   AF-A0A940B4J9-F1
#
_cell.length_a   1.000
_cell.length_b   1.000
_cell.length_c   1.000
_cell.angle_alpha   90.00
_cell.angle_beta   90.00
_cell.angle_gamma   90.00
#
_symmetry.space_group_name_H-M   'P 1'
#
loop_
_entity.id
_entity.type
_entity.pdbx_description
1 polymer ?
#
loop_
_entity_poly.entity_id
_entity_poly.type
_entity_poly.pdbx_seq_one_letter_code
_entity_poly.pdbx_strand_id
1 'polypeptide(L)'
;AELIEGCLDAGVPITAIGIQSHQHQGFWGREKLEEVLARFERFGLPIHFTENTLISGEIMPAYIEDLNDWQVDEWPSTPEGEERQAREIEEMYRVLFSHPLVKAITTWDYRDGAWLKAPSGFLRLDNSVKPSYTMLKNLVRGEWWTDVTVRTDADGYAVIDAFKGDYKLSSEGKEATAVFTDNADMTVKL
;
A
#
# COMPACT_ATOMS: atom_id res chain seq x y z
N ALA A 1 15.88 4.77 -15.00
CA ALA A 1 14.95 4.17 -15.99
C ALA A 1 15.72 3.56 -17.16
N GLU A 2 16.81 4.20 -17.61
CA GLU A 2 17.68 3.72 -18.71
C GLU A 2 18.16 2.27 -18.57
N LEU A 3 18.49 1.80 -17.36
CA LEU A 3 18.88 0.40 -17.14
C LEU A 3 17.75 -0.59 -17.47
N ILE A 4 16.52 -0.29 -17.05
CA ILE A 4 15.35 -1.17 -17.32
C ILE A 4 15.08 -1.19 -18.82
N GLU A 5 15.13 -0.02 -19.47
CA GLU A 5 14.99 0.13 -20.91
C GLU A 5 16.04 -0.69 -21.67
N GLY A 6 17.32 -0.52 -21.33
CA GLY A 6 18.40 -1.29 -21.95
C GLY A 6 18.28 -2.81 -21.74
N CYS A 7 17.80 -3.26 -20.59
CA CYS A 7 17.52 -4.68 -20.35
C CYS A 7 16.39 -5.20 -21.24
N LEU A 8 15.28 -4.46 -21.33
CA LEU A 8 14.13 -4.83 -22.18
C LEU A 8 14.52 -4.83 -23.67
N ASP A 9 15.27 -3.83 -24.12
CA ASP A 9 15.78 -3.73 -25.49
C ASP A 9 16.73 -4.89 -25.84
N ALA A 10 17.49 -5.36 -24.85
CA ALA A 10 18.35 -6.55 -24.97
C ALA A 10 17.57 -7.88 -24.87
N GLY A 11 16.25 -7.85 -24.71
CA GLY A 11 15.40 -9.04 -24.59
C GLY A 11 15.48 -9.75 -23.24
N VAL A 12 16.01 -9.08 -22.21
CA VAL A 12 16.05 -9.62 -20.85
C VAL A 12 14.63 -9.60 -20.26
N PRO A 13 14.11 -10.74 -19.77
CA PRO A 13 12.77 -10.77 -19.19
C PRO A 13 12.74 -10.04 -17.84
N ILE A 14 11.88 -9.03 -17.72
CA ILE A 14 11.56 -8.35 -16.47
C ILE A 14 10.06 -8.50 -16.22
N THR A 15 9.69 -9.00 -15.04
CA THR A 15 8.29 -9.30 -14.71
C THR A 15 7.65 -8.28 -13.76
N ALA A 16 8.45 -7.50 -13.03
CA ALA A 16 8.01 -6.43 -12.15
C ALA A 16 9.14 -5.43 -11.89
N ILE A 17 8.78 -4.23 -11.46
CA ILE A 17 9.71 -3.17 -11.03
C ILE A 17 9.55 -2.98 -9.53
N GLY A 18 10.63 -3.20 -8.78
CA GLY A 18 10.69 -2.92 -7.34
C GLY A 18 11.11 -1.48 -7.06
N ILE A 19 10.39 -0.80 -6.17
CA ILE A 19 10.68 0.56 -5.71
C ILE A 19 10.84 0.54 -4.19
N GLN A 20 12.03 0.92 -3.72
CA GLN A 20 12.25 1.25 -2.33
C GLN A 20 11.95 2.74 -2.13
N SER A 21 11.26 3.10 -1.06
CA SER A 21 10.88 4.49 -0.72
C SER A 21 11.06 4.72 0.77
N HIS A 22 12.31 4.62 1.20
CA HIS A 22 12.73 4.88 2.54
C HIS A 22 12.65 6.39 2.87
N GLN A 23 11.54 6.81 3.48
CA GLN A 23 11.16 8.24 3.62
C GLN A 23 11.49 8.79 5.02
N HIS A 24 12.73 8.58 5.46
CA HIS A 24 13.20 9.07 6.77
C HIS A 24 13.39 10.58 6.85
N GLN A 25 13.57 11.23 5.70
CA GLN A 25 13.67 12.69 5.56
C GLN A 25 12.30 13.35 5.33
N GLY A 26 11.21 12.60 5.58
CA GLY A 26 9.84 13.07 5.44
C GLY A 26 9.12 12.44 4.25
N PHE A 27 7.79 12.53 4.28
CA PHE A 27 6.94 12.03 3.22
C PHE A 27 7.22 12.75 1.90
N TRP A 28 7.35 11.99 0.82
CA TRP A 28 7.55 12.49 -0.54
C TRP A 28 6.42 13.39 -1.01
N GLY A 29 5.22 13.23 -0.45
CA GLY A 29 4.02 13.89 -0.95
C GLY A 29 3.46 13.20 -2.19
N ARG A 30 2.20 13.50 -2.48
CA ARG A 30 1.47 12.95 -3.62
C ARG A 30 2.16 13.24 -4.95
N GLU A 31 2.57 14.48 -5.20
CA GLU A 31 3.14 14.88 -6.49
C GLU A 31 4.37 14.04 -6.84
N LYS A 32 5.24 13.79 -5.87
CA LYS A 32 6.44 12.98 -6.09
C LYS A 32 6.11 11.50 -6.25
N LEU A 33 5.15 10.97 -5.49
CA LEU A 33 4.65 9.60 -5.70
C LEU A 33 4.11 9.40 -7.11
N GLU A 34 3.29 10.34 -7.59
CA GLU A 34 2.72 10.33 -8.93
C GLU A 34 3.80 10.46 -10.01
N GLU A 35 4.81 11.31 -9.81
CA GLU A 35 5.97 11.40 -10.72
C GLU A 35 6.74 10.08 -10.82
N VAL A 36 6.95 9.40 -9.69
CA VAL A 36 7.62 8.09 -9.64
C VAL A 36 6.78 7.03 -10.35
N LEU A 37 5.48 6.99 -10.09
CA LEU A 37 4.56 6.08 -10.78
C LEU A 37 4.57 6.32 -12.29
N ALA A 38 4.42 7.56 -12.74
CA ALA A 38 4.43 7.95 -14.15
C ALA A 38 5.75 7.58 -14.86
N ARG A 39 6.87 7.69 -14.15
CA ARG A 39 8.19 7.31 -14.68
C ARG A 39 8.29 5.82 -14.99
N PHE A 40 7.66 4.97 -14.19
CA PHE A 40 7.78 3.51 -14.32
C PHE A 40 6.58 2.87 -15.02
N GLU A 41 5.40 3.50 -15.04
CA GLU A 41 4.23 2.97 -15.74
C GLU A 41 4.45 2.84 -17.25
N ARG A 42 5.35 3.66 -17.82
CA ARG A 42 5.72 3.62 -19.25
C ARG A 42 6.23 2.26 -19.71
N PHE A 43 6.72 1.42 -18.80
CA PHE A 43 7.18 0.07 -19.11
C PHE A 43 6.04 -0.95 -19.20
N GLY A 44 4.83 -0.60 -18.76
CA GLY A 44 3.67 -1.50 -18.76
C GLY A 44 3.82 -2.70 -17.81
N LEU A 45 4.80 -2.66 -16.91
CA LEU A 45 5.10 -3.75 -15.97
C LEU A 45 4.45 -3.49 -14.60
N PRO A 46 4.13 -4.55 -13.85
CA PRO A 46 3.77 -4.45 -12.44
C PRO A 46 4.79 -3.64 -11.63
N ILE A 47 4.30 -2.76 -10.76
CA ILE A 47 5.10 -1.95 -9.84
C ILE A 47 4.88 -2.47 -8.43
N HIS A 48 5.97 -2.80 -7.73
CA HIS A 48 5.95 -3.20 -6.33
C HIS A 48 6.69 -2.15 -5.51
N PHE A 49 6.03 -1.53 -4.56
CA PHE A 49 6.70 -0.73 -3.54
C PHE A 49 7.20 -1.69 -2.47
N THR A 50 8.45 -2.14 -2.61
CA THR A 50 9.00 -3.29 -1.89
C THR A 50 9.46 -2.95 -0.48
N GLU A 51 9.89 -1.71 -0.24
CA GLU A 51 10.46 -1.29 1.04
C GLU A 51 10.06 0.16 1.34
N ASN A 52 8.97 0.30 2.09
CA ASN A 52 8.45 1.60 2.50
C ASN A 52 8.73 1.83 3.97
N THR A 53 9.23 3.02 4.32
CA THR A 53 9.31 3.48 5.72
C THR A 53 8.86 4.92 5.80
N LEU A 54 7.91 5.21 6.71
CA LEU A 54 7.57 6.55 7.16
C LEU A 54 7.68 6.57 8.67
N ILE A 55 8.35 7.58 9.22
CA ILE A 55 8.73 7.58 10.63
C ILE A 55 7.80 8.43 11.49
N SER A 56 7.54 7.94 12.70
CA SER A 56 6.75 8.64 13.71
C SER A 56 7.59 9.41 14.73
N GLY A 57 8.89 9.58 14.47
CA GLY A 57 9.83 10.35 15.29
C GLY A 57 10.20 11.69 14.65
N GLU A 58 11.31 12.25 15.08
CA GLU A 58 11.91 13.42 14.43
C GLU A 58 12.32 13.10 12.99
N ILE A 59 12.11 14.03 12.06
CA ILE A 59 12.50 13.83 10.66
C ILE A 59 14.01 13.92 10.52
N MET A 60 14.60 12.98 9.79
CA MET A 60 16.02 13.01 9.49
C MET A 60 16.36 14.28 8.70
N PRO A 61 17.40 15.04 9.08
CA PRO A 61 17.78 16.26 8.37
C PRO A 61 18.12 16.00 6.89
N ALA A 62 17.73 16.94 6.02
CA ALA A 62 17.93 16.85 4.58
C ALA A 62 19.40 16.89 4.13
N TYR A 63 20.33 17.33 5.00
CA TYR A 63 21.76 17.34 4.68
C TYR A 63 22.44 15.97 4.80
N ILE A 64 21.73 14.96 5.32
CA ILE A 64 22.20 13.57 5.36
C ILE A 64 22.01 12.99 3.96
N GLU A 65 23.10 12.67 3.26
CA GLU A 65 23.05 12.13 1.91
C GLU A 65 22.86 10.60 1.90
N ASP A 66 23.62 9.89 2.76
CA ASP A 66 23.43 8.46 3.01
C ASP A 66 22.63 8.27 4.30
N LEU A 67 21.47 7.62 4.20
CA LEU A 67 20.61 7.36 5.36
C LEU A 67 21.33 6.53 6.43
N ASN A 68 22.35 5.75 6.07
CA ASN A 68 23.19 5.02 7.02
C ASN A 68 24.09 5.93 7.87
N ASP A 69 24.36 7.17 7.46
CA ASP A 69 25.16 8.12 8.25
C ASP A 69 24.39 8.67 9.46
N TRP A 70 23.07 8.51 9.47
CA TRP A 70 22.25 8.88 10.62
C TRP A 70 22.35 7.82 11.73
N GLN A 71 23.29 8.04 12.64
CA GLN A 71 23.55 7.18 13.79
C GLN A 71 23.23 7.93 15.08
N VAL A 72 21.96 7.85 15.52
CA VAL A 72 21.51 8.39 16.81
C VAL A 72 21.38 7.28 17.85
N ASP A 73 21.62 7.61 19.12
CA ASP A 73 21.49 6.65 20.22
C ASP A 73 20.06 6.14 20.35
N GLU A 74 19.10 7.07 20.28
CA GLU A 74 17.66 6.79 20.32
C GLU A 74 16.92 7.62 19.27
N TRP A 75 15.91 7.00 18.67
CA TRP A 75 14.99 7.67 17.74
C TRP A 75 13.54 7.35 18.13
N PRO A 76 13.03 7.97 19.20
CA PRO A 76 11.72 7.63 19.73
C PRO A 76 10.59 8.12 18.83
N SER A 77 9.48 7.39 18.87
CA SER A 77 8.19 7.84 18.38
C SER A 77 7.66 8.99 19.26
N THR A 78 6.92 9.93 18.68
CA THR A 78 6.18 10.97 19.43
C THR A 78 4.68 10.89 19.11
N PRO A 79 3.78 11.31 20.01
CA PRO A 79 2.35 11.32 19.73
C PRO A 79 1.99 12.07 18.44
N GLU A 80 2.56 13.26 18.23
CA GLU A 80 2.35 14.07 17.03
C GLU A 80 2.94 13.40 15.78
N GLY A 81 4.07 12.72 15.94
CA GLY A 81 4.72 11.98 14.86
C GLY A 81 3.94 10.73 14.46
N GLU A 82 3.29 10.03 15.39
CA GLU A 82 2.41 8.90 15.08
C GLU A 82 1.16 9.32 14.32
N GLU A 83 0.55 10.44 14.72
CA GLU A 83 -0.58 11.02 14.00
C GLU A 83 -0.17 11.47 12.60
N ARG A 84 1.02 12.07 12.45
CA ARG A 84 1.58 12.42 11.14
C ARG A 84 1.81 11.16 10.29
N GLN A 85 2.49 10.16 10.85
CA GLN A 85 2.76 8.88 10.19
C GLN A 85 1.47 8.24 9.68
N ALA A 86 0.40 8.24 10.49
CA ALA A 86 -0.89 7.68 10.07
C ALA A 86 -1.49 8.42 8.87
N ARG A 87 -1.49 9.76 8.87
CA ARG A 87 -2.00 10.56 7.74
C ARG A 87 -1.18 10.37 6.45
N GLU A 88 0.14 10.38 6.57
CA GLU A 88 1.03 10.25 5.41
C GLU A 88 0.98 8.84 4.82
N ILE A 89 0.93 7.79 5.66
CA ILE A 89 0.71 6.42 5.20
C ILE A 89 -0.66 6.29 4.53
N GLU A 90 -1.72 6.89 5.09
CA GLU A 90 -3.04 6.84 4.47
C GLU A 90 -3.03 7.43 3.06
N GLU A 91 -2.45 8.63 2.92
CA GLU A 91 -2.35 9.29 1.62
C GLU A 91 -1.54 8.45 0.63
N MET A 92 -0.37 7.95 1.04
CA MET A 92 0.47 7.10 0.22
C MET A 92 -0.27 5.84 -0.23
N TYR A 93 -0.88 5.10 0.70
CA TYR A 93 -1.58 3.87 0.38
C TYR A 93 -2.77 4.10 -0.55
N ARG A 94 -3.51 5.20 -0.41
CA ARG A 94 -4.60 5.56 -1.32
C ARG A 94 -4.10 5.81 -2.74
N VAL A 95 -3.04 6.61 -2.89
CA VAL A 95 -2.42 6.87 -4.20
C VAL A 95 -1.95 5.56 -4.83
N LEU A 96 -1.17 4.77 -4.10
CA LEU A 96 -0.64 3.50 -4.59
C LEU A 96 -1.74 2.48 -4.93
N PHE A 97 -2.75 2.32 -4.07
CA PHE A 97 -3.87 1.39 -4.28
C PHE A 97 -4.69 1.75 -5.53
N SER A 98 -4.85 3.05 -5.81
CA SER A 98 -5.58 3.52 -6.99
C SER A 98 -4.86 3.28 -8.32
N HIS A 99 -3.54 3.04 -8.30
CA HIS A 99 -2.75 2.92 -9.51
C HIS A 99 -2.82 1.49 -10.09
N PRO A 100 -3.28 1.30 -11.35
CA PRO A 100 -3.61 -0.03 -11.88
C PRO A 100 -2.40 -0.98 -11.99
N LEU A 101 -1.20 -0.44 -12.18
CA LEU A 101 0.04 -1.23 -12.24
C LEU A 101 0.64 -1.56 -10.86
N VAL A 102 0.20 -0.93 -9.77
CA VAL A 102 0.72 -1.26 -8.45
C VAL A 102 0.11 -2.58 -7.99
N LYS A 103 0.95 -3.58 -7.72
CA LYS A 103 0.52 -4.94 -7.32
C LYS A 103 0.94 -5.34 -5.91
N ALA A 104 1.88 -4.61 -5.31
CA ALA A 104 2.33 -4.86 -3.93
C ALA A 104 2.82 -3.58 -3.26
N ILE A 105 2.49 -3.44 -1.97
CA ILE A 105 3.00 -2.39 -1.08
C ILE A 105 3.48 -3.09 0.20
N THR A 106 4.78 -3.01 0.47
CA THR A 106 5.43 -3.70 1.59
C THR A 106 6.20 -2.70 2.43
N THR A 107 5.81 -2.54 3.69
CA THR A 107 6.57 -1.75 4.66
C THR A 107 7.72 -2.56 5.23
N TRP A 108 8.87 -1.92 5.43
CA TRP A 108 10.04 -2.63 5.96
C TRP A 108 9.88 -3.02 7.43
N ASP A 109 9.33 -2.12 8.24
CA ASP A 109 9.14 -2.34 9.67
C ASP A 109 7.70 -2.74 9.98
N TYR A 110 7.51 -3.89 10.64
CA TYR A 110 6.25 -4.20 11.33
C TYR A 110 6.20 -3.55 12.72
N ARG A 111 7.30 -3.67 13.46
CA ARG A 111 7.56 -3.04 14.76
C ARG A 111 8.70 -2.04 14.61
N ASP A 112 8.63 -0.95 15.35
CA ASP A 112 9.70 0.04 15.42
C ASP A 112 11.09 -0.54 15.66
N GLY A 113 12.08 0.16 15.12
CA GLY A 113 13.48 -0.05 15.43
C GLY A 113 14.19 -1.07 14.55
N ALA A 114 13.55 -1.58 13.49
CA ALA A 114 14.19 -2.56 12.60
C ALA A 114 15.14 -1.87 11.61
N TRP A 115 14.67 -0.96 10.75
CA TRP A 115 15.55 -0.21 9.87
C TRP A 115 16.15 1.03 10.54
N LEU A 116 17.48 1.09 10.65
CA LEU A 116 18.24 2.21 11.23
C LEU A 116 17.77 2.62 12.64
N LYS A 117 17.16 1.69 13.39
CA LYS A 117 16.50 1.95 14.67
C LYS A 117 15.39 3.01 14.60
N ALA A 118 14.86 3.30 13.41
CA ALA A 118 13.85 4.32 13.22
C ALA A 118 12.47 3.86 13.74
N PRO A 119 11.62 4.79 14.20
CA PRO A 119 10.27 4.48 14.63
C PRO A 119 9.33 4.41 13.40
N SER A 120 9.61 3.48 12.48
CA SER A 120 8.90 3.38 11.19
C SER A 120 7.84 2.27 11.12
N GLY A 121 7.71 1.48 12.19
CA GLY A 121 6.76 0.39 12.26
C GLY A 121 5.34 0.83 12.60
N PHE A 122 4.40 -0.11 12.46
CA PHE A 122 3.00 0.01 12.87
C PHE A 122 2.78 -0.32 14.35
N LEU A 123 3.71 -1.05 14.96
CA LEU A 123 3.77 -1.30 16.39
C LEU A 123 4.93 -0.54 17.03
N ARG A 124 4.70 -0.06 18.25
CA ARG A 124 5.77 0.49 19.11
C ARG A 124 6.69 -0.64 19.59
N LEU A 125 7.81 -0.26 20.22
CA LEU A 125 8.77 -1.23 20.77
C LEU A 125 8.13 -2.17 21.81
N ASP A 126 7.13 -1.75 22.56
CA ASP A 126 6.42 -2.60 23.53
C ASP A 126 5.33 -3.48 22.87
N ASN A 127 5.23 -3.49 21.54
CA ASN A 127 4.19 -4.13 20.72
C ASN A 127 2.79 -3.51 20.85
N SER A 128 2.65 -2.36 21.52
CA SER A 128 1.40 -1.61 21.46
C SER A 128 1.16 -1.05 20.05
N VAL A 129 -0.11 -0.99 19.65
CA VAL A 129 -0.51 -0.53 18.31
C VAL A 129 -0.39 0.99 18.18
N LYS A 130 0.12 1.45 17.03
CA LYS A 130 0.06 2.87 16.65
C LYS A 130 -1.24 3.21 15.91
N PRO A 131 -1.61 4.50 15.84
CA PRO A 131 -2.69 4.98 14.98
C PRO A 131 -2.59 4.48 13.52
N SER A 132 -1.38 4.44 12.96
CA SER A 132 -1.11 3.96 11.59
C SER A 132 -1.55 2.51 11.36
N TYR A 133 -1.41 1.63 12.37
CA TYR A 133 -1.90 0.25 12.29
C TYR A 133 -3.42 0.20 12.13
N THR A 134 -4.12 0.91 13.01
CA THR A 134 -5.59 0.92 13.04
C THR A 134 -6.15 1.54 11.77
N MET A 135 -5.57 2.65 11.33
CA MET A 135 -5.91 3.30 10.05
C MET A 135 -5.75 2.32 8.89
N LEU A 136 -4.57 1.70 8.73
CA LEU A 136 -4.32 0.83 7.57
C LEU A 136 -5.22 -0.42 7.61
N LYS A 137 -5.46 -0.98 8.80
CA LYS A 137 -6.41 -2.07 8.99
C LYS A 137 -7.82 -1.65 8.54
N ASN A 138 -8.27 -0.45 8.88
CA ASN A 138 -9.58 0.06 8.48
C ASN A 138 -9.69 0.26 6.97
N LEU A 139 -8.61 0.67 6.29
CA LEU A 139 -8.59 0.71 4.82
C LEU A 139 -8.75 -0.71 4.25
N VAL A 140 -7.87 -1.65 4.62
CA VAL A 140 -7.80 -2.96 3.93
C VAL A 140 -8.81 -4.00 4.40
N ARG A 141 -9.48 -3.79 5.55
CA ARG A 141 -10.52 -4.67 6.11
C ARG A 141 -11.86 -3.97 6.33
N GLY A 142 -11.98 -2.72 5.90
CA GLY A 142 -13.20 -1.94 6.01
C GLY A 142 -13.51 -1.27 4.69
N GLU A 143 -12.84 -0.15 4.41
CA GLU A 143 -13.16 0.68 3.24
C GLU A 143 -12.92 -0.05 1.91
N TRP A 144 -11.82 -0.79 1.78
CA TRP A 144 -11.45 -1.57 0.60
C TRP A 144 -11.82 -3.04 0.75
N TRP A 145 -12.95 -3.29 1.40
CA TRP A 145 -13.46 -4.62 1.67
C TRP A 145 -14.95 -4.67 1.32
N THR A 146 -15.36 -5.73 0.63
CA THR A 146 -16.77 -5.93 0.26
C THR A 146 -17.33 -7.11 1.04
N ASP A 147 -18.21 -6.81 1.97
CA ASP A 147 -19.03 -7.78 2.70
C ASP A 147 -20.42 -7.15 2.93
N VAL A 148 -21.38 -7.52 2.08
CA VAL A 148 -22.68 -6.85 1.99
C VAL A 148 -23.82 -7.86 1.87
N THR A 149 -24.98 -7.48 2.41
CA THR A 149 -26.24 -8.17 2.16
C THR A 149 -27.14 -7.23 1.37
N VAL A 150 -27.59 -7.69 0.19
CA VAL A 150 -28.45 -6.93 -0.71
C VAL A 150 -29.74 -7.69 -0.97
N ARG A 151 -30.77 -6.95 -1.41
CA ARG A 151 -32.04 -7.53 -1.85
C ARG A 151 -32.11 -7.42 -3.37
N THR A 152 -32.54 -8.49 -4.02
CA THR A 152 -32.79 -8.47 -5.45
C THR A 152 -33.95 -7.54 -5.80
N ASP A 153 -33.96 -7.05 -7.03
CA ASP A 153 -35.11 -6.39 -7.63
C ASP A 153 -36.23 -7.40 -7.98
N ALA A 154 -37.28 -6.91 -8.65
CA ALA A 154 -38.43 -7.71 -9.05
C ALA A 154 -38.10 -8.76 -10.12
N ASP A 155 -37.00 -8.57 -10.86
CA ASP A 155 -36.52 -9.47 -11.91
C ASP A 155 -35.47 -10.46 -11.38
N GLY A 156 -35.13 -10.39 -10.09
CA GLY A 156 -34.19 -11.30 -9.42
C GLY A 156 -32.73 -10.87 -9.52
N TYR A 157 -32.43 -9.63 -9.92
CA TYR A 157 -31.07 -9.12 -10.04
C TYR A 157 -30.66 -8.29 -8.81
N ALA A 158 -29.37 -8.32 -8.49
CA ALA A 158 -28.74 -7.37 -7.57
C ALA A 158 -27.43 -6.90 -8.19
N VAL A 159 -27.18 -5.59 -8.13
CA VAL A 159 -25.95 -4.96 -8.63
C VAL A 159 -25.17 -4.44 -7.44
N ILE A 160 -23.88 -4.78 -7.38
CA ILE A 160 -22.97 -4.36 -6.32
C ILE A 160 -21.66 -3.87 -6.94
N ASP A 161 -21.12 -2.79 -6.38
CA ASP A 161 -19.71 -2.44 -6.59
C ASP A 161 -18.88 -3.22 -5.57
N ALA A 162 -17.91 -3.99 -6.05
CA ALA A 162 -17.10 -4.88 -5.23
C ALA A 162 -15.61 -4.59 -5.42
N PHE A 163 -14.80 -4.76 -4.37
CA PHE A 163 -13.34 -4.75 -4.51
C PHE A 163 -12.85 -6.07 -5.12
N LYS A 164 -11.64 -6.08 -5.66
CA LYS A 164 -11.03 -7.32 -6.17
C LYS A 164 -10.85 -8.32 -5.04
N GLY A 165 -11.17 -9.59 -5.30
CA GLY A 165 -11.06 -10.65 -4.31
C GLY A 165 -11.88 -11.88 -4.63
N ASP A 166 -11.82 -12.84 -3.71
CA ASP A 166 -12.60 -14.08 -3.76
C ASP A 166 -13.90 -13.89 -2.97
N TYR A 167 -15.02 -14.23 -3.60
CA TYR A 167 -16.36 -14.07 -3.05
C TYR A 167 -17.06 -15.40 -2.88
N LYS A 168 -17.78 -15.51 -1.76
CA LYS A 168 -18.82 -16.50 -1.55
C LYS A 168 -20.16 -15.78 -1.52
N LEU A 169 -21.07 -16.17 -2.40
CA LEU A 169 -22.43 -15.64 -2.49
C LEU A 169 -23.40 -16.67 -1.96
N SER A 170 -24.45 -16.23 -1.26
CA SER A 170 -25.50 -17.12 -0.77
C SER A 170 -26.87 -16.46 -0.81
N SER A 171 -27.89 -17.21 -1.25
CA SER A 171 -29.29 -16.78 -1.23
C SER A 171 -30.22 -17.98 -1.08
N GLU A 172 -31.19 -17.92 -0.16
CA GLU A 172 -32.21 -18.96 0.05
C GLU A 172 -31.66 -20.41 0.10
N GLY A 173 -30.49 -20.60 0.72
CA GLY A 173 -29.83 -21.92 0.85
C GLY A 173 -29.03 -22.37 -0.37
N LYS A 174 -28.95 -21.55 -1.43
CA LYS A 174 -28.02 -21.72 -2.55
C LYS A 174 -26.72 -20.99 -2.29
N GLU A 175 -25.63 -21.49 -2.87
CA GLU A 175 -24.30 -20.87 -2.79
C GLU A 175 -23.63 -20.82 -4.17
N ALA A 176 -22.82 -19.80 -4.39
CA ALA A 176 -21.94 -19.68 -5.54
C ALA A 176 -20.62 -19.04 -5.11
N THR A 177 -19.57 -19.20 -5.92
CA THR A 177 -18.30 -18.51 -5.75
C THR A 177 -18.00 -17.64 -6.96
N ALA A 178 -17.27 -16.56 -6.74
CA ALA A 178 -16.79 -15.68 -7.80
C ALA A 178 -15.39 -15.16 -7.45
N VAL A 179 -14.58 -14.91 -8.47
CA VAL A 179 -13.24 -14.33 -8.31
C VAL A 179 -13.19 -13.06 -9.15
N PHE A 180 -13.07 -11.92 -8.48
CA PHE A 180 -13.06 -10.62 -9.13
C PHE A 180 -11.63 -10.07 -9.20
N THR A 181 -11.05 -10.00 -10.41
CA THR A 181 -9.60 -9.74 -10.60
C THR A 181 -9.27 -8.46 -11.38
N ASP A 182 -10.22 -7.95 -12.15
CA ASP A 182 -10.10 -6.73 -12.93
C ASP A 182 -11.21 -5.74 -12.57
N ASN A 183 -11.38 -4.67 -13.37
CA ASN A 183 -12.40 -3.66 -13.14
C ASN A 183 -13.57 -3.85 -14.14
N ALA A 184 -13.87 -5.08 -14.56
CA ALA A 184 -14.94 -5.38 -15.51
C ALA A 184 -16.21 -5.88 -14.82
N ASP A 185 -17.36 -5.73 -15.46
CA ASP A 185 -18.60 -6.26 -14.92
C ASP A 185 -18.61 -7.80 -14.96
N MET A 186 -19.08 -8.43 -13.88
CA MET A 186 -19.27 -9.88 -13.80
C MET A 186 -20.70 -10.22 -13.38
N THR A 187 -21.35 -11.10 -14.13
CA THR A 187 -22.65 -11.65 -13.74
C THR A 187 -22.47 -13.05 -13.15
N VAL A 188 -22.94 -13.24 -11.92
CA VAL A 188 -22.93 -14.53 -11.20
C VAL A 188 -24.38 -14.98 -11.01
N LYS A 189 -24.65 -16.27 -11.23
CA LYS A 189 -25.98 -16.87 -11.03
C LYS A 189 -25.96 -17.81 -9.82
N LEU A 190 -27.02 -17.76 -9.02
CA LEU A 190 -27.27 -18.60 -7.84
C LEU A 190 -28.34 -19.67 -8.11
#